data_AF-W7EKK2-F1
#
_entry.id   AF-W7EKK2-F1
#
_cell.length_a   1.000
_cell.length_b   1.000
_cell.length_c   1.000
_cell.angle_alpha   90.00
_cell.angle_beta   90.00
_cell.angle_gamma   90.00
#
_symmetry.space_group_name_H-M   'P 1'
#
loop_
_entity.id
_entity.type
_entity.pdbx_description
1 polymer ?
#
loop_
_entity_poly.entity_id
_entity_poly.type
_entity_poly.pdbx_seq_one_letter_code
_entity_poly.pdbx_strand_id
1 'polypeptide(L)'
;MSNGNLPGGVTENGDRNNPKTYPNMTPQYHDLGEDFPTWLAWTNKKEELDLDTFFDPTKPNLATGFDVKGLKPVIRERGETGYLLEDDKNGFYYMDIRDGRLFKFVKVMNVDQAVQKVLEGWDKDDIRQQFASES
;
A
#
# COMPACT_ATOMS: atom_id res chain seq x y z
N MET A 1 -20.07 -12.23 -1.74
CA MET A 1 -18.72 -11.77 -1.34
C MET A 1 -18.30 -10.82 -2.42
N SER A 2 -18.40 -9.51 -2.18
CA SER A 2 -18.08 -8.50 -3.19
C SER A 2 -16.57 -8.52 -3.41
N ASN A 3 -16.16 -8.79 -4.65
CA ASN A 3 -14.81 -8.44 -5.09
C ASN A 3 -14.66 -6.94 -4.82
N GLY A 4 -13.78 -6.55 -3.89
CA GLY A 4 -13.49 -5.15 -3.63
C GLY A 4 -13.11 -4.42 -4.92
N ASN A 5 -13.26 -3.10 -4.95
CA ASN A 5 -12.99 -2.22 -6.09
C ASN A 5 -11.48 -2.12 -6.44
N LEU A 6 -10.72 -3.19 -6.28
CA LEU A 6 -9.30 -3.22 -6.59
C LEU A 6 -9.07 -3.07 -8.10
N PRO A 7 -7.95 -2.47 -8.51
CA PRO A 7 -7.58 -2.39 -9.92
C PRO A 7 -7.57 -3.76 -10.59
N GLY A 8 -7.91 -3.80 -11.87
CA GLY A 8 -8.08 -5.04 -12.65
C GLY A 8 -6.91 -6.01 -12.49
N GLY A 9 -7.20 -7.25 -12.07
CA GLY A 9 -6.21 -8.32 -11.87
C GLY A 9 -5.63 -8.40 -10.46
N VAL A 10 -5.76 -7.36 -9.63
CA VAL A 10 -5.41 -7.44 -8.21
C VAL A 10 -6.56 -8.07 -7.45
N THR A 11 -6.31 -9.18 -6.76
CA THR A 11 -7.30 -9.82 -5.91
C THR A 11 -6.75 -9.99 -4.50
N GLU A 12 -7.63 -10.09 -3.50
CA GLU A 12 -7.25 -10.41 -2.11
C GLU A 12 -6.51 -11.76 -1.97
N ASN A 13 -6.49 -12.58 -3.02
CA ASN A 13 -5.80 -13.87 -3.04
C ASN A 13 -4.53 -13.89 -3.91
N GLY A 14 -4.17 -12.75 -4.52
CA GLY A 14 -3.26 -12.69 -5.67
C GLY A 14 -3.84 -13.41 -6.89
N ASP A 15 -3.51 -12.98 -8.10
CA ASP A 15 -3.92 -13.73 -9.30
C ASP A 15 -3.14 -15.05 -9.39
N ARG A 16 -3.65 -16.09 -8.72
CA ARG A 16 -3.09 -17.45 -8.76
C ARG A 16 -3.14 -18.08 -10.15
N ASN A 17 -3.94 -17.52 -11.07
CA ASN A 17 -4.23 -18.11 -12.37
C ASN A 17 -3.39 -17.49 -13.51
N ASN A 18 -2.75 -16.34 -13.29
CA ASN A 18 -1.89 -15.69 -14.29
C ASN A 18 -0.63 -15.05 -13.68
N PRO A 19 0.33 -15.86 -13.18
CA PRO A 19 1.58 -15.34 -12.66
C PRO A 19 2.45 -14.83 -13.82
N LYS A 20 2.62 -13.51 -13.95
CA LYS A 20 3.77 -12.96 -14.68
C LYS A 20 5.01 -13.17 -13.83
N THR A 21 5.66 -14.31 -14.01
CA THR A 21 6.81 -14.70 -13.21
C THR A 21 8.04 -13.85 -13.55
N TYR A 22 8.47 -13.01 -12.62
CA TYR A 22 9.83 -12.44 -12.58
C TYR A 22 10.62 -13.21 -11.52
N PRO A 23 11.24 -14.36 -11.87
CA PRO A 23 11.96 -15.15 -10.89
C PRO A 23 13.06 -14.30 -10.22
N ASN A 24 13.11 -14.34 -8.88
CA ASN A 24 14.08 -13.70 -7.98
C ASN A 24 13.79 -12.26 -7.50
N MET A 25 12.58 -11.72 -7.68
CA MET A 25 12.21 -10.46 -7.01
C MET A 25 11.42 -10.73 -5.73
N THR A 26 11.97 -10.33 -4.57
CA THR A 26 11.25 -10.38 -3.29
C THR A 26 10.47 -9.08 -3.08
N PRO A 27 9.22 -9.13 -2.57
CA PRO A 27 8.50 -7.94 -2.15
C PRO A 27 9.36 -7.09 -1.20
N GLN A 28 9.33 -5.77 -1.40
CA GLN A 28 10.06 -4.81 -0.56
C GLN A 28 9.06 -4.10 0.35
N TYR A 29 9.53 -3.60 1.49
CA TYR A 29 8.80 -2.70 2.38
C TYR A 29 9.78 -1.68 2.97
N HIS A 30 9.26 -0.59 3.52
CA HIS A 30 10.07 0.36 4.27
C HIS A 30 10.16 -0.10 5.73
N ASP A 31 11.34 -0.52 6.18
CA ASP A 31 11.56 -0.96 7.57
C ASP A 31 11.75 0.26 8.48
N LEU A 32 10.84 0.46 9.43
CA LEU A 32 10.89 1.54 10.43
C LEU A 32 11.67 1.12 11.68
N GLY A 33 12.17 -0.12 11.73
CA GLY A 33 12.92 -0.67 12.85
C GLY A 33 12.04 -1.12 14.03
N GLU A 34 12.70 -1.66 15.05
CA GLU A 34 12.04 -2.27 16.22
C GLU A 34 11.31 -1.26 17.12
N ASP A 35 11.65 0.03 17.01
CA ASP A 35 11.07 1.10 17.82
C ASP A 35 9.67 1.52 17.34
N PHE A 36 9.20 1.03 16.18
CA PHE A 36 7.85 1.34 15.71
C PHE A 36 6.79 0.78 16.68
N PRO A 37 5.92 1.62 17.28
CA PRO A 37 5.14 1.18 18.43
C PRO A 37 4.13 0.07 18.10
N THR A 38 4.22 -1.04 18.83
CA THR A 38 3.38 -2.23 18.61
C THR A 38 1.96 -2.10 19.16
N TRP A 39 1.69 -1.11 20.02
CA TRP A 39 0.37 -0.88 20.62
C TRP A 39 -0.57 -0.06 19.73
N LEU A 40 -0.08 0.48 18.61
CA LEU A 40 -0.89 1.30 17.71
C LEU A 40 -1.88 0.43 16.93
N ALA A 41 -2.91 1.08 16.38
CA ALA A 41 -3.74 0.45 15.36
C ALA A 41 -2.96 0.16 14.06
N TRP A 42 -1.70 0.59 13.95
CA TRP A 42 -0.86 0.45 12.76
C TRP A 42 0.33 -0.47 13.01
N THR A 43 0.82 -1.13 11.95
CA THR A 43 1.94 -2.08 11.98
C THR A 43 2.94 -1.81 10.87
N ASN A 44 4.22 -2.04 11.18
CA ASN A 44 5.34 -2.13 10.22
C ASN A 44 5.93 -3.55 10.16
N LYS A 45 5.35 -4.51 10.89
CA LYS A 45 5.87 -5.88 10.95
C LYS A 45 5.71 -6.55 9.59
N LYS A 46 6.80 -7.08 9.06
CA LYS A 46 6.87 -7.70 7.73
C LYS A 46 5.76 -8.73 7.48
N GLU A 47 5.46 -9.57 8.48
CA GLU A 47 4.47 -10.64 8.40
C GLU A 47 3.02 -10.13 8.38
N GLU A 48 2.81 -8.88 8.80
CA GLU A 48 1.50 -8.22 8.84
C GLU A 48 1.28 -7.27 7.65
N LEU A 49 2.26 -7.08 6.75
CA LEU A 49 2.17 -6.13 5.62
C LEU A 49 1.57 -6.71 4.33
N ASP A 50 1.07 -7.95 4.35
CA ASP A 50 0.44 -8.62 3.20
C ASP A 50 1.31 -8.60 1.93
N LEU A 51 2.64 -8.73 2.11
CA LEU A 51 3.65 -8.59 1.05
C LEU A 51 3.42 -9.53 -0.13
N ASP A 52 3.13 -10.81 0.14
CA ASP A 52 2.91 -11.82 -0.89
C ASP A 52 1.57 -11.65 -1.61
N THR A 53 0.65 -10.88 -1.04
CA THR A 53 -0.71 -10.68 -1.57
C THR A 53 -0.76 -9.45 -2.47
N PHE A 54 -0.31 -8.30 -1.96
CA PHE A 54 -0.52 -7.01 -2.62
C PHE A 54 0.74 -6.38 -3.23
N PHE A 55 1.94 -6.88 -2.88
CA PHE A 55 3.22 -6.27 -3.25
C PHE A 55 4.19 -7.25 -3.90
N ASP A 56 3.74 -8.46 -4.22
CA ASP A 56 4.57 -9.45 -4.89
C ASP A 56 4.82 -9.05 -6.34
N PRO A 57 6.08 -8.76 -6.73
CA PRO A 57 6.41 -8.34 -8.09
C PRO A 57 6.20 -9.45 -9.14
N THR A 58 6.04 -10.72 -8.72
CA THR A 58 5.83 -11.88 -9.59
C THR A 58 4.36 -12.16 -9.93
N LYS A 59 3.45 -11.31 -9.41
CA LYS A 59 2.00 -11.42 -9.54
C LYS A 59 1.43 -10.04 -9.91
N PRO A 60 0.20 -9.96 -10.46
CA PRO A 60 -0.57 -8.72 -10.42
C PRO A 60 -0.62 -8.18 -8.99
N ASN A 61 -0.21 -6.93 -8.82
CA ASN A 61 -0.01 -6.28 -7.53
C ASN A 61 -0.43 -4.79 -7.60
N LEU A 62 -0.44 -4.10 -6.46
CA LEU A 62 -0.89 -2.71 -6.39
C LEU A 62 -0.03 -1.76 -7.23
N ALA A 63 1.29 -2.00 -7.31
CA ALA A 63 2.18 -1.18 -8.13
C ALA A 63 1.77 -1.23 -9.60
N THR A 64 1.53 -2.43 -10.14
CA THR A 64 1.06 -2.62 -11.51
C THR A 64 -0.39 -2.16 -11.72
N GLY A 65 -1.26 -2.37 -10.72
CA GLY A 65 -2.68 -2.02 -10.82
C GLY A 65 -2.93 -0.51 -10.85
N PHE A 66 -2.12 0.26 -10.14
CA PHE A 66 -2.21 1.72 -10.13
C PHE A 66 -1.19 2.41 -11.05
N ASP A 67 -0.39 1.65 -11.81
CA ASP A 67 0.71 2.20 -12.61
C ASP A 67 1.66 3.11 -11.79
N VAL A 68 1.97 2.68 -10.56
CA VAL A 68 2.90 3.38 -9.66
C VAL A 68 4.13 2.50 -9.44
N LYS A 69 5.24 2.89 -10.07
CA LYS A 69 6.47 2.11 -10.04
C LYS A 69 7.08 2.04 -8.63
N GLY A 70 7.48 0.84 -8.22
CA GLY A 70 8.16 0.60 -6.95
C GLY A 70 7.29 0.80 -5.71
N LEU A 71 5.96 0.84 -5.87
CA LEU A 71 5.02 1.01 -4.77
C LEU A 71 5.21 -0.13 -3.74
N LYS A 72 5.52 0.25 -2.50
CA LYS A 72 5.79 -0.65 -1.37
C LYS A 72 5.10 -0.15 -0.11
N PRO A 73 4.74 -1.05 0.83
CA PRO A 73 4.11 -0.64 2.07
C PRO A 73 5.13 -0.05 3.04
N VAL A 74 4.67 0.96 3.78
CA VAL A 74 5.36 1.53 4.94
C VAL A 74 4.67 1.03 6.20
N ILE A 75 3.37 1.29 6.37
CA ILE A 75 2.59 0.77 7.48
C ILE A 75 1.20 0.31 7.01
N ARG A 76 0.61 -0.61 7.75
CA ARG A 76 -0.75 -1.13 7.53
C ARG A 76 -1.58 -1.00 8.80
N GLU A 77 -2.87 -0.74 8.65
CA GLU A 77 -3.81 -0.74 9.75
C GLU A 77 -4.18 -2.17 10.17
N ARG A 78 -4.25 -2.43 11.48
CA ARG A 78 -4.62 -3.73 12.07
C ARG A 78 -6.13 -3.83 12.17
N GLY A 79 -6.69 -4.90 11.62
CA GLY A 79 -8.13 -5.16 11.65
C GLY A 79 -8.96 -4.35 10.64
N GLU A 80 -8.33 -3.38 9.97
CA GLU A 80 -8.93 -2.54 8.94
C GLU A 80 -8.21 -2.74 7.59
N THR A 81 -8.45 -1.85 6.63
CA THR A 81 -8.02 -1.99 5.22
C THR A 81 -7.07 -0.88 4.74
N GLY A 82 -6.59 -0.03 5.66
CA GLY A 82 -5.72 1.11 5.37
C GLY A 82 -4.23 0.76 5.23
N TYR A 83 -3.55 1.43 4.30
CA TYR A 83 -2.11 1.37 4.11
C TYR A 83 -1.52 2.76 3.88
N LEU A 84 -0.32 2.98 4.42
CA LEU A 84 0.62 4.00 3.94
C LEU A 84 1.61 3.31 2.98
N LEU A 85 1.74 3.84 1.78
CA LEU A 85 2.62 3.33 0.74
C LEU A 85 3.64 4.39 0.31
N GLU A 86 4.78 3.93 -0.22
CA GLU A 86 5.85 4.76 -0.77
C GLU A 86 6.19 4.28 -2.19
N ASP A 87 6.43 5.20 -3.14
CA ASP A 87 6.90 4.90 -4.51
C ASP A 87 8.43 5.02 -4.67
N ASP A 88 8.97 4.71 -5.85
CA ASP A 88 10.42 4.79 -6.13
C ASP A 88 10.98 6.23 -6.20
N LYS A 89 10.13 7.23 -6.09
CA LYS A 89 10.46 8.67 -6.10
C LYS A 89 10.19 9.34 -4.74
N ASN A 90 10.03 8.54 -3.67
CA ASN A 90 9.71 9.00 -2.32
C ASN A 90 8.37 9.76 -2.25
N GLY A 91 7.42 9.41 -3.12
CA GLY A 91 6.03 9.85 -3.04
C GLY A 91 5.24 8.96 -2.09
N PHE A 92 4.42 9.58 -1.24
CA PHE A 92 3.61 8.87 -0.24
C PHE A 92 2.13 8.81 -0.62
N TYR A 93 1.50 7.69 -0.25
CA TYR A 93 0.13 7.40 -0.61
C TYR A 93 -0.64 6.78 0.55
N TYR A 94 -1.91 7.15 0.69
CA TYR A 94 -2.87 6.40 1.47
C TYR A 94 -3.71 5.51 0.54
N MET A 95 -3.84 4.23 0.88
CA MET A 95 -4.66 3.28 0.16
C MET A 95 -5.66 2.65 1.12
N ASP A 96 -6.93 2.63 0.73
CA ASP A 96 -7.96 1.83 1.38
C ASP A 96 -8.31 0.66 0.44
N ILE A 97 -7.99 -0.57 0.87
CA ILE A 97 -8.23 -1.80 0.09
C ILE A 97 -9.73 -2.05 -0.12
N ARG A 98 -10.58 -1.72 0.85
CA ARG A 98 -12.03 -1.91 0.73
C ARG A 98 -12.60 -1.00 -0.35
N ASP A 99 -12.15 0.25 -0.38
CA ASP A 99 -12.65 1.26 -1.32
C ASP A 99 -11.93 1.21 -2.67
N GLY A 100 -10.77 0.54 -2.74
CA GLY A 100 -9.99 0.39 -3.98
C GLY A 100 -9.33 1.68 -4.46
N ARG A 101 -9.21 2.68 -3.59
CA ARG A 101 -8.79 4.05 -3.95
C ARG A 101 -7.41 4.38 -3.41
N LEU A 102 -6.57 4.86 -4.30
CA LEU A 102 -5.23 5.36 -3.99
C LEU A 102 -5.22 6.90 -3.97
N PHE A 103 -4.81 7.45 -2.84
CA PHE A 103 -4.71 8.87 -2.59
C PHE A 103 -3.26 9.27 -2.37
N LYS A 104 -2.76 10.24 -3.13
CA LYS A 104 -1.39 10.74 -3.03
C LYS A 104 -1.32 11.92 -2.07
N PHE A 105 -0.36 11.91 -1.14
CA PHE A 105 -0.04 13.08 -0.35
C PHE A 105 0.57 14.17 -1.23
N VAL A 106 0.05 15.40 -1.15
CA VAL A 106 0.46 16.50 -2.05
C VAL A 106 1.67 17.26 -1.57
N LYS A 107 1.97 17.21 -0.26
CA LYS A 107 3.14 17.84 0.33
C LYS A 107 4.35 16.94 0.17
N VAL A 108 5.50 17.55 -0.13
CA VAL A 108 6.79 16.87 0.00
C VAL A 108 7.02 16.59 1.48
N MET A 109 7.30 15.33 1.81
CA MET A 109 7.55 14.87 3.16
C MET A 109 8.55 13.71 3.15
N ASN A 110 9.19 13.45 4.28
CA ASN A 110 9.95 12.22 4.49
C ASN A 110 9.05 11.12 5.11
N VAL A 111 9.62 9.93 5.32
CA VAL A 111 8.87 8.78 5.85
C VAL A 111 8.32 9.06 7.26
N ASP A 112 9.09 9.68 8.14
CA ASP A 112 8.66 9.98 9.51
C ASP A 112 7.43 10.90 9.53
N GLN A 113 7.47 11.94 8.70
CA GLN A 113 6.36 12.88 8.54
C GLN A 113 5.11 12.21 7.96
N ALA A 114 5.28 11.31 6.99
CA ALA A 114 4.17 10.57 6.39
C ALA A 114 3.53 9.60 7.39
N VAL A 115 4.34 8.88 8.16
CA VAL A 115 3.90 8.00 9.24
C VAL A 115 3.16 8.79 10.30
N GLN A 116 3.74 9.88 10.80
CA GLN A 116 3.10 10.73 11.80
C GLN A 116 1.75 11.26 11.31
N LYS A 117 1.67 11.68 10.04
CA LYS A 117 0.42 12.13 9.42
C LYS A 117 -0.68 11.07 9.41
N VAL A 118 -0.33 9.82 9.15
CA VAL A 118 -1.31 8.72 9.20
C VAL A 118 -1.73 8.41 10.63
N LEU A 119 -0.79 8.43 11.58
CA LEU A 119 -1.06 8.13 12.99
C LEU A 119 -1.91 9.20 13.68
N GLU A 120 -1.71 10.47 13.34
CA GLU A 120 -2.46 11.60 13.91
C GLU A 120 -3.81 11.84 13.20
N GLY A 121 -4.00 11.20 12.05
CA GLY A 121 -5.08 11.52 11.12
C GLY A 121 -4.67 12.62 10.14
N TRP A 122 -5.11 12.44 8.89
CA TRP A 122 -4.89 13.38 7.80
C TRP A 122 -6.22 13.98 7.35
N ASP A 123 -6.17 15.17 6.75
CA ASP A 123 -7.35 15.83 6.17
C ASP A 123 -7.38 15.64 4.65
N LYS A 124 -8.57 15.77 4.05
CA LYS A 124 -8.81 15.71 2.60
C LYS A 124 -7.92 16.68 1.81
N ASP A 125 -7.49 17.78 2.43
CA ASP A 125 -6.57 18.74 1.81
C ASP A 125 -5.12 18.27 1.74
N ASP A 126 -4.72 17.29 2.55
CA ASP A 126 -3.37 16.72 2.54
C ASP A 126 -3.17 15.71 1.41
N ILE A 127 -4.25 15.23 0.79
CA ILE A 127 -4.23 14.19 -0.23
C ILE A 127 -4.99 14.58 -1.50
N ARG A 128 -4.64 13.96 -2.62
CA ARG A 128 -5.44 14.00 -3.86
C ARG A 128 -5.68 12.58 -4.34
N GLN A 129 -6.92 12.26 -4.69
CA GLN A 129 -7.22 10.99 -5.33
C GLN A 129 -6.46 10.94 -6.67
N GLN A 130 -5.57 9.97 -6.81
CA GLN A 130 -4.78 9.83 -8.04
C GLN A 130 -5.42 8.82 -9.00
N PHE A 131 -6.14 7.82 -8.47
CA PHE A 131 -6.84 6.83 -9.26
C PHE A 131 -8.23 6.54 -8.68
N ALA A 132 -9.22 6.39 -9.57
CA ALA A 132 -10.47 5.68 -9.30
C ALA A 132 -10.40 4.38 -10.11
N SER A 133 -10.69 3.22 -9.51
CA SER A 133 -10.95 2.04 -10.32
C SER A 133 -12.11 2.36 -11.25
N GLU A 134 -11.92 2.23 -12.57
CA GLU A 134 -13.05 2.30 -13.50
C GLU A 134 -14.01 1.15 -13.19
N SER A 135 -15.27 1.50 -12.95
CA SER A 135 -16.38 0.58 -12.65
C SER A 135 -16.77 -0.29 -13.84
#